data_AF-A0A0N1PBL7-F1
#
_entry.id   AF-A0A0N1PBL7-F1
#
_cell.length_a   1.000
_cell.length_b   1.000
_cell.length_c   1.000
_cell.angle_alpha   90.00
_cell.angle_beta   90.00
_cell.angle_gamma   90.00
#
_symmetry.space_group_name_H-M   'P 1'
#
loop_
_entity.id
_entity.type
_entity.pdbx_description
1 polymer ?
#
loop_
_entity_poly.entity_id
_entity_poly.type
_entity_poly.pdbx_seq_one_letter_code
_entity_poly.pdbx_strand_id
1 'polypeptide(L)'
;MNMRFFSCLPLFIVALLCAMACAASDKCYVTDKRPLVPFGLELCYMHSHKSCCLPGFDKEIQTAYSNTVPKGEGCGPGSQRIFTSLYALREYLCLPCDPNEPSYRFESVKGDIVDGGVVPPSPSSVAGEQTWRICRSFLYGKLGSNQGLWGDRGSRYAECGVIVSSCIATPVFNIETATFQKPSSSCKPSNELVFPSVAFPGASDPALEMLASVTQSMPDFQIVVVNDSDPNYNYSKTPCFGRNEATGVLKQGILWLGCLASLLLGLL
;
A
#
# COMPACT_ATOMS: atom_id res chain seq x y z
N MET A 1 2.83 60.61 -6.47
CA MET A 1 3.58 59.35 -6.65
C MET A 1 3.01 58.33 -5.67
N ASN A 2 2.07 57.48 -6.11
CA ASN A 2 1.52 56.40 -5.28
C ASN A 2 2.13 55.07 -5.73
N MET A 3 3.08 54.56 -4.96
CA MET A 3 3.61 53.20 -5.10
C MET A 3 2.57 52.21 -4.60
N ARG A 4 2.07 51.36 -5.50
CA ARG A 4 1.27 50.18 -5.15
C ARG A 4 2.21 49.09 -4.66
N PHE A 5 2.17 48.80 -3.36
CA PHE A 5 2.75 47.58 -2.79
C PHE A 5 1.88 46.39 -3.20
N PHE A 6 2.32 45.62 -4.20
CA PHE A 6 1.70 44.32 -4.51
C PHE A 6 2.07 43.32 -3.42
N SER A 7 1.05 42.86 -2.69
CA SER A 7 1.17 41.93 -1.57
C SER A 7 1.49 40.51 -2.09
N CYS A 8 2.74 40.06 -1.92
CA CYS A 8 3.18 38.66 -2.15
C CYS A 8 2.75 37.68 -1.04
N LEU A 9 1.98 38.15 -0.05
CA LEU A 9 1.55 37.36 1.11
C LEU A 9 0.69 36.11 0.79
N PRO A 10 -0.21 36.10 -0.23
CA PRO A 10 -1.07 34.94 -0.46
C PRO A 10 -0.35 33.76 -1.13
N LEU A 11 0.79 33.99 -1.80
CA LEU A 11 1.56 32.92 -2.45
C LEU A 11 2.35 32.06 -1.44
N PHE A 12 2.79 32.64 -0.32
CA PHE A 12 3.57 31.93 0.69
C PHE A 12 2.71 30.97 1.53
N ILE A 13 1.44 31.31 1.75
CA ILE A 13 0.49 30.48 2.52
C ILE A 13 0.06 29.25 1.70
N VAL A 14 -0.11 29.40 0.39
CA VAL A 14 -0.44 28.27 -0.51
C VAL A 14 0.73 27.30 -0.63
N ALA A 15 1.97 27.80 -0.66
CA ALA A 15 3.17 26.95 -0.66
C ALA A 15 3.33 26.16 0.65
N LEU A 16 2.99 26.75 1.81
CA LEU A 16 3.02 26.05 3.09
C LEU A 16 1.95 24.95 3.22
N LEU A 17 0.76 25.18 2.67
CA LEU A 17 -0.33 24.20 2.69
C LEU A 17 -0.09 22.99 1.77
N CYS A 18 0.69 23.16 0.69
CA CYS A 18 1.11 22.05 -0.18
C CYS A 18 2.18 21.15 0.45
N ALA A 19 2.97 21.65 1.40
CA ALA A 19 4.09 20.89 1.99
C ALA A 19 3.65 19.88 3.08
N MET A 20 2.41 19.94 3.56
CA MET A 20 1.88 19.00 4.58
C MET A 20 1.27 17.73 3.99
N ALA A 21 1.31 17.54 2.67
CA ALA A 21 0.93 16.28 2.04
C ALA A 21 2.12 15.31 2.07
N CYS A 22 1.99 14.26 2.89
CA CYS A 22 2.93 13.15 3.06
C CYS A 22 4.26 13.52 3.74
N ALA A 23 4.24 13.62 5.07
CA ALA A 23 5.45 13.50 5.87
C ALA A 23 5.98 12.07 5.74
N ALA A 24 6.91 11.87 4.79
CA ALA A 24 7.73 10.67 4.75
C ALA A 24 8.44 10.51 6.10
N SER A 25 8.53 9.28 6.61
CA SER A 25 9.35 9.01 7.78
C SER A 25 10.79 9.47 7.53
N ASP A 26 11.37 10.18 8.49
CA ASP A 26 12.75 10.64 8.40
C ASP A 26 13.76 9.49 8.48
N LYS A 27 13.32 8.29 8.87
CA LYS A 27 14.17 7.11 9.03
C LYS A 27 13.49 5.84 8.51
N CYS A 28 14.29 4.97 7.93
CA CYS A 28 13.93 3.62 7.52
C CYS A 28 13.82 2.69 8.73
N TYR A 29 12.76 1.87 8.77
CA TYR A 29 12.49 0.99 9.91
C TYR A 29 13.66 0.03 10.21
N VAL A 30 14.17 -0.66 9.18
CA VAL A 30 15.17 -1.73 9.37
C VAL A 30 16.53 -1.21 9.80
N THR A 31 16.93 -0.03 9.31
CA THR A 31 18.30 0.48 9.50
C THR A 31 18.40 1.61 10.51
N ASP A 32 17.28 2.20 10.92
CA ASP A 32 17.21 3.46 11.65
C ASP A 32 17.99 4.62 10.98
N LYS A 33 18.29 4.49 9.68
CA LYS A 33 19.00 5.50 8.87
C LYS A 33 18.01 6.27 8.01
N ARG A 34 18.41 7.48 7.60
CA ARG A 34 17.64 8.25 6.63
C ARG A 34 17.55 7.50 5.29
N PRO A 35 16.40 7.56 4.60
CA PRO A 35 16.32 7.08 3.22
C PRO A 35 17.38 7.76 2.35
N LEU A 36 17.99 6.99 1.46
CA LEU A 36 19.09 7.44 0.61
C LEU A 36 18.77 7.24 -0.86
N VAL A 37 19.59 7.79 -1.75
CA VAL A 37 19.52 7.49 -3.19
C VAL A 37 20.20 6.14 -3.41
N PRO A 38 19.45 5.07 -3.73
CA PRO A 38 20.02 3.75 -3.93
C PRO A 38 20.78 3.66 -5.26
N PHE A 39 21.79 2.79 -5.32
CA PHE A 39 22.49 2.51 -6.57
C PHE A 39 21.76 1.40 -7.34
N GLY A 40 21.22 1.73 -8.52
CA GLY A 40 20.76 0.73 -9.50
C GLY A 40 19.61 -0.18 -9.03
N LEU A 41 18.46 0.39 -8.65
CA LEU A 41 17.24 -0.40 -8.47
C LEU A 41 16.64 -0.76 -9.84
N GLU A 42 16.53 -2.06 -10.12
CA GLU A 42 15.92 -2.58 -11.35
C GLU A 42 14.42 -2.82 -11.17
N LEU A 43 14.02 -3.58 -10.14
CA LEU A 43 12.60 -3.90 -9.94
C LEU A 43 11.89 -2.76 -9.21
N CYS A 44 12.44 -2.33 -8.08
CA CYS A 44 11.88 -1.29 -7.22
C CYS A 44 12.30 0.13 -7.66
N TYR A 45 12.45 0.34 -8.97
CA TYR A 45 12.91 1.60 -9.55
C TYR A 45 12.03 2.81 -9.19
N MET A 46 10.77 2.59 -8.77
CA MET A 46 9.89 3.66 -8.28
C MET A 46 10.47 4.37 -7.03
N HIS A 47 11.42 3.74 -6.34
CA HIS A 47 12.14 4.32 -5.19
C HIS A 47 13.57 4.78 -5.53
N SER A 48 13.94 4.85 -6.82
CA SER A 48 15.31 5.18 -7.26
C SER A 48 15.83 6.56 -6.81
N HIS A 49 14.95 7.49 -6.45
CA HIS A 49 15.33 8.83 -5.99
C HIS A 49 15.40 8.96 -4.46
N LYS A 50 14.77 8.05 -3.72
CA LYS A 50 14.76 8.01 -2.26
C LYS A 50 14.21 6.67 -1.80
N SER A 51 15.00 5.89 -1.08
CA SER A 51 14.63 4.51 -0.71
C SER A 51 15.16 4.08 0.65
N CYS A 52 14.46 3.10 1.22
CA CYS A 52 14.90 2.30 2.36
C CYS A 52 15.48 0.93 1.96
N CYS A 53 15.60 0.65 0.66
CA CYS A 53 16.12 -0.63 0.16
C CYS A 53 17.54 -0.88 0.67
N LEU A 54 17.76 -2.07 1.21
CA LEU A 54 19.08 -2.55 1.54
C LEU A 54 19.85 -2.97 0.27
N PRO A 55 21.19 -2.91 0.28
CA PRO A 55 21.98 -3.48 -0.81
C PRO A 55 21.62 -4.96 -1.04
N GLY A 56 21.33 -5.33 -2.29
CA GLY A 56 20.94 -6.71 -2.66
C GLY A 56 19.45 -7.04 -2.49
N PHE A 57 18.70 -6.28 -1.69
CA PHE A 57 17.27 -6.57 -1.46
C PHE A 57 16.44 -6.43 -2.74
N ASP A 58 16.74 -5.46 -3.61
CA ASP A 58 16.03 -5.31 -4.88
C ASP A 58 16.10 -6.59 -5.73
N LYS A 59 17.24 -7.29 -5.71
CA LYS A 59 17.43 -8.55 -6.42
C LYS A 59 16.68 -9.72 -5.78
N GLU A 60 16.61 -9.74 -4.45
CA GLU A 60 15.80 -10.72 -3.72
C GLU A 60 14.31 -10.51 -3.99
N ILE A 61 13.85 -9.26 -3.98
CA ILE A 61 12.48 -8.87 -4.34
C ILE A 61 12.22 -9.20 -5.82
N GLN A 62 13.16 -8.93 -6.72
CA GLN A 62 13.08 -9.31 -8.14
C GLN A 62 12.91 -10.81 -8.31
N THR A 63 13.66 -11.61 -7.55
CA THR A 63 13.55 -13.07 -7.56
C THR A 63 12.19 -13.52 -7.02
N ALA A 64 11.74 -12.99 -5.89
CA ALA A 64 10.43 -13.28 -5.31
C ALA A 64 9.29 -12.90 -6.26
N TYR A 65 9.39 -11.72 -6.86
CA TYR A 65 8.47 -11.23 -7.87
C TYR A 65 8.42 -12.17 -9.08
N SER A 66 9.56 -12.49 -9.70
CA SER A 66 9.61 -13.43 -10.83
C SER A 66 9.07 -14.82 -10.51
N ASN A 67 9.18 -15.26 -9.25
CA ASN A 67 8.58 -16.50 -8.78
C ASN A 67 7.07 -16.41 -8.55
N THR A 68 6.54 -15.20 -8.33
CA THR A 68 5.10 -14.92 -8.08
C THR A 68 4.37 -14.50 -9.37
N VAL A 69 5.11 -14.06 -10.40
CA VAL A 69 4.56 -13.56 -11.67
C VAL A 69 3.56 -14.55 -12.26
N PRO A 70 2.38 -14.06 -12.74
CA PRO A 70 1.38 -14.87 -13.41
C PRO A 70 1.94 -15.80 -14.49
N LYS A 71 1.52 -17.08 -14.47
CA LYS A 71 1.87 -18.08 -15.48
C LYS A 71 0.61 -18.82 -15.95
N GLY A 72 0.39 -18.90 -17.25
CA GLY A 72 -0.79 -19.55 -17.83
C GLY A 72 -0.88 -19.32 -19.33
N GLU A 73 -1.85 -19.93 -20.00
CA GLU A 73 -2.00 -19.85 -21.46
C GLU A 73 -2.23 -18.40 -21.96
N GLY A 74 -2.88 -17.55 -21.16
CA GLY A 74 -3.08 -16.12 -21.48
C GLY A 74 -1.90 -15.20 -21.10
N CYS A 75 -0.82 -15.78 -20.57
CA CYS A 75 0.23 -15.06 -19.86
C CYS A 75 1.58 -15.04 -20.62
N GLY A 76 1.52 -14.97 -21.95
CA GLY A 76 2.69 -14.86 -22.80
C GLY A 76 3.49 -13.56 -22.59
N PRO A 77 4.79 -13.54 -22.94
CA PRO A 77 5.61 -12.34 -22.87
C PRO A 77 4.97 -11.19 -23.68
N GLY A 78 4.75 -10.03 -23.07
CA GLY A 78 4.19 -8.87 -23.78
C GLY A 78 2.69 -8.62 -23.61
N SER A 79 1.93 -9.49 -22.91
CA SER A 79 0.49 -9.26 -22.75
C SER A 79 0.22 -8.03 -21.85
N GLN A 80 -0.57 -7.07 -22.34
CA GLN A 80 -0.91 -5.87 -21.56
C GLN A 80 -1.60 -6.20 -20.23
N ARG A 81 -2.35 -7.32 -20.18
CA ARG A 81 -3.03 -7.85 -18.99
C ARG A 81 -2.04 -8.20 -17.86
N ILE A 82 -0.86 -8.68 -18.21
CA ILE A 82 0.23 -8.92 -17.24
C ILE A 82 0.78 -7.60 -16.72
N PHE A 83 1.10 -6.64 -17.59
CA PHE A 83 1.79 -5.41 -17.18
C PHE A 83 1.01 -4.52 -16.22
N THR A 84 -0.31 -4.39 -16.38
CA THR A 84 -1.11 -3.50 -15.51
C THR A 84 -1.41 -4.13 -14.15
N SER A 85 -1.64 -5.44 -14.11
CA SER A 85 -1.97 -6.18 -12.89
C SER A 85 -0.72 -6.45 -12.03
N LEU A 86 0.43 -6.59 -12.67
CA LEU A 86 1.72 -6.76 -12.00
C LEU A 86 2.25 -5.51 -11.29
N TYR A 87 1.81 -4.31 -11.68
CA TYR A 87 2.33 -3.07 -11.11
C TYR A 87 2.04 -2.98 -9.60
N ALA A 88 0.78 -3.22 -9.19
CA ALA A 88 0.41 -3.19 -7.78
C ALA A 88 1.09 -4.31 -6.96
N LEU A 89 1.22 -5.52 -7.52
CA LEU A 89 1.94 -6.60 -6.85
C LEU A 89 3.41 -6.23 -6.62
N ARG A 90 4.03 -5.59 -7.62
CA ARG A 90 5.39 -5.07 -7.51
C ARG A 90 5.49 -4.00 -6.43
N GLU A 91 4.57 -3.05 -6.38
CA GLU A 91 4.56 -2.03 -5.31
C GLU A 91 4.46 -2.68 -3.92
N TYR A 92 3.60 -3.69 -3.75
CA TYR A 92 3.48 -4.43 -2.50
C TYR A 92 4.78 -5.15 -2.11
N LEU A 93 5.44 -5.81 -3.07
CA LEU A 93 6.72 -6.49 -2.84
C LEU A 93 7.89 -5.51 -2.61
N CYS A 94 7.79 -4.29 -3.15
CA CYS A 94 8.76 -3.22 -2.96
C CYS A 94 8.50 -2.38 -1.71
N LEU A 95 7.47 -2.68 -0.92
CA LEU A 95 7.13 -1.96 0.31
C LEU A 95 8.32 -1.82 1.29
N PRO A 96 9.19 -2.84 1.51
CA PRO A 96 10.43 -2.69 2.27
C PRO A 96 11.36 -1.55 1.82
N CYS A 97 11.30 -1.19 0.54
CA CYS A 97 12.13 -0.18 -0.09
C CYS A 97 11.45 1.20 -0.14
N ASP A 98 10.16 1.29 0.20
CA ASP A 98 9.42 2.56 0.24
C ASP A 98 9.89 3.43 1.43
N PRO A 99 10.33 4.68 1.21
CA PRO A 99 10.69 5.58 2.31
C PRO A 99 9.54 5.96 3.24
N ASN A 100 8.30 5.86 2.79
CA ASN A 100 7.10 6.14 3.59
C ASN A 100 6.63 4.93 4.39
N GLU A 101 7.19 3.75 4.12
CA GLU A 101 6.84 2.49 4.75
C GLU A 101 6.61 2.61 6.27
N PRO A 102 7.52 3.25 7.06
CA PRO A 102 7.36 3.30 8.52
C PRO A 102 6.10 4.03 8.97
N SER A 103 5.55 4.92 8.14
CA SER A 103 4.29 5.60 8.43
C SER A 103 3.09 4.66 8.37
N TYR A 104 3.19 3.53 7.67
CA TYR A 104 2.11 2.54 7.52
C TYR A 104 2.21 1.40 8.56
N ARG A 105 3.29 1.32 9.34
CA ARG A 105 3.44 0.33 10.44
C ARG A 105 2.86 0.82 11.76
N PHE A 106 2.52 -0.11 12.63
CA PHE A 106 2.30 0.11 14.05
C PHE A 106 2.74 -1.13 14.84
N GLU A 107 3.00 -0.93 16.14
CA GLU A 107 3.36 -2.02 17.04
C GLU A 107 2.11 -2.76 17.53
N SER A 108 2.02 -4.05 17.24
CA SER A 108 0.81 -4.84 17.41
C SER A 108 0.36 -4.95 18.89
N VAL A 109 1.30 -4.94 19.84
CA VAL A 109 1.00 -4.93 21.28
C VAL A 109 0.39 -3.61 21.78
N LYS A 110 0.58 -2.52 21.05
CA LYS A 110 0.02 -1.21 21.41
C LYS A 110 -1.30 -0.93 20.70
N GLY A 111 -1.56 -1.64 19.61
CA GLY A 111 -2.63 -1.28 18.68
C GLY A 111 -2.30 0.04 17.99
N ASP A 112 -3.31 0.60 17.34
CA ASP A 112 -3.21 1.87 16.63
C ASP A 112 -4.46 2.71 16.92
N ILE A 113 -4.25 4.02 17.05
CA ILE A 113 -5.34 4.98 17.28
C ILE A 113 -5.59 5.71 15.97
N VAL A 114 -6.64 5.29 15.26
CA VAL A 114 -7.21 6.04 14.14
C VAL A 114 -8.29 6.94 14.78
N ASP A 115 -8.23 8.26 14.62
CA ASP A 115 -9.47 9.01 14.83
C ASP A 115 -10.44 8.51 13.75
N GLY A 116 -11.46 7.75 14.17
CA GLY A 116 -12.47 7.10 13.32
C GLY A 116 -12.30 5.61 13.03
N GLY A 117 -11.42 4.92 13.76
CA GLY A 117 -11.29 3.46 13.76
C GLY A 117 -10.24 3.02 14.78
N VAL A 118 -10.29 1.81 15.31
CA VAL A 118 -9.27 1.35 16.25
C VAL A 118 -8.74 0.04 15.72
N VAL A 119 -7.42 -0.05 15.51
CA VAL A 119 -6.77 -1.36 15.51
C VAL A 119 -6.48 -1.66 16.98
N PRO A 120 -7.25 -2.55 17.65
CA PRO A 120 -7.06 -2.77 19.07
C PRO A 120 -5.67 -3.37 19.34
N PRO A 121 -5.11 -3.15 20.54
CA PRO A 121 -3.93 -3.89 20.97
C PRO A 121 -4.18 -5.40 20.90
N SER A 122 -3.27 -6.17 20.31
CA SER A 122 -3.36 -7.63 20.34
C SER A 122 -2.74 -8.17 21.64
N PRO A 123 -3.54 -8.82 22.52
CA PRO A 123 -3.00 -9.45 23.72
C PRO A 123 -2.15 -10.69 23.40
N SER A 124 -2.23 -11.20 22.17
CA SER A 124 -1.44 -12.34 21.69
C SER A 124 -0.08 -11.93 21.10
N SER A 125 0.20 -10.63 21.04
CA SER A 125 1.43 -10.08 20.48
C SER A 125 2.57 -10.01 21.48
N VAL A 126 3.80 -10.00 20.99
CA VAL A 126 4.99 -9.67 21.79
C VAL A 126 5.55 -8.30 21.43
N ALA A 127 6.23 -7.66 22.37
CA ALA A 127 6.83 -6.34 22.16
C ALA A 127 7.77 -6.35 20.94
N GLY A 128 7.64 -5.33 20.10
CA GLY A 128 8.38 -5.23 18.84
C GLY A 128 7.74 -5.89 17.62
N GLU A 129 6.69 -6.73 17.76
CA GLU A 129 5.91 -7.21 16.60
C GLU A 129 5.26 -6.02 15.87
N GLN A 130 5.51 -5.90 14.56
CA GLN A 130 4.98 -4.82 13.73
C GLN A 130 3.97 -5.33 12.72
N THR A 131 2.92 -4.54 12.51
CA THR A 131 1.90 -4.79 11.48
C THR A 131 1.83 -3.66 10.48
N TRP A 132 1.77 -3.99 9.20
CA TRP A 132 1.49 -3.06 8.11
C TRP A 132 -0.01 -2.84 7.91
N ARG A 133 -0.39 -1.57 7.81
CA ARG A 133 -1.70 -1.16 7.33
C ARG A 133 -1.72 -1.16 5.80
N ILE A 134 -2.49 -2.06 5.22
CA ILE A 134 -2.76 -2.11 3.78
C ILE A 134 -4.15 -1.51 3.53
N CYS A 135 -4.25 -0.50 2.66
CA CYS A 135 -5.53 0.10 2.35
C CYS A 135 -6.45 -0.92 1.66
N ARG A 136 -7.72 -1.01 2.06
CA ARG A 136 -8.72 -1.86 1.38
C ARG A 136 -8.85 -1.48 -0.09
N SER A 137 -8.78 -0.19 -0.42
CA SER A 137 -8.84 0.29 -1.80
C SER A 137 -7.66 -0.15 -2.67
N PHE A 138 -6.52 -0.49 -2.07
CA PHE A 138 -5.39 -1.08 -2.78
C PHE A 138 -5.72 -2.51 -3.23
N LEU A 139 -6.29 -3.32 -2.34
CA LEU A 139 -6.64 -4.71 -2.64
C LEU A 139 -7.84 -4.83 -3.57
N TYR A 140 -8.92 -4.11 -3.27
CA TYR A 140 -10.20 -4.28 -3.95
C TYR A 140 -10.48 -3.24 -5.02
N GLY A 141 -9.79 -2.11 -4.95
CA GLY A 141 -10.16 -0.91 -5.67
C GLY A 141 -11.05 -0.03 -4.81
N LYS A 142 -11.20 1.22 -5.25
CA LYS A 142 -12.20 2.12 -4.69
C LYS A 142 -13.58 1.47 -4.82
N LEU A 143 -14.49 1.78 -3.89
CA LEU A 143 -15.88 1.36 -3.97
C LEU A 143 -16.44 1.65 -5.38
N GLY A 144 -16.85 0.59 -6.08
CA GLY A 144 -17.40 0.65 -7.43
C GLY A 144 -16.38 0.65 -8.59
N SER A 145 -15.06 0.71 -8.34
CA SER A 145 -14.07 0.66 -9.43
C SER A 145 -13.57 -0.75 -9.73
N ASN A 146 -13.48 -1.64 -8.73
CA ASN A 146 -12.87 -2.97 -8.84
C ASN A 146 -11.44 -2.97 -9.43
N GLN A 147 -10.73 -1.84 -9.31
CA GLN A 147 -9.42 -1.63 -9.93
C GLN A 147 -8.24 -2.03 -9.04
N GLY A 148 -8.46 -2.46 -7.80
CA GLY A 148 -7.37 -2.88 -6.90
C GLY A 148 -6.70 -4.17 -7.33
N LEU A 149 -5.61 -4.53 -6.66
CA LEU A 149 -4.77 -5.69 -6.96
C LEU A 149 -5.60 -6.94 -7.26
N TRP A 150 -6.57 -7.25 -6.39
CA TRP A 150 -7.48 -8.39 -6.49
C TRP A 150 -8.95 -7.97 -6.70
N GLY A 151 -9.17 -6.78 -7.26
CA GLY A 151 -10.51 -6.30 -7.60
C GLY A 151 -11.26 -7.29 -8.51
N ASP A 152 -12.57 -7.36 -8.34
CA ASP A 152 -13.43 -8.37 -9.00
C ASP A 152 -12.92 -9.81 -8.84
N ARG A 153 -12.60 -10.19 -7.58
CA ARG A 153 -12.04 -11.50 -7.21
C ARG A 153 -10.77 -11.85 -8.00
N GLY A 154 -9.98 -10.86 -8.40
CA GLY A 154 -8.80 -11.07 -9.23
C GLY A 154 -9.12 -11.59 -10.63
N SER A 155 -10.28 -11.28 -11.20
CA SER A 155 -10.68 -11.69 -12.56
C SER A 155 -9.65 -11.30 -13.64
N ARG A 156 -8.86 -10.26 -13.40
CA ARG A 156 -7.70 -9.87 -14.22
C ARG A 156 -6.62 -10.97 -14.37
N TYR A 157 -6.64 -11.97 -13.49
CA TYR A 157 -5.74 -13.14 -13.49
C TYR A 157 -6.45 -14.44 -13.90
N ALA A 158 -7.72 -14.40 -14.33
CA ALA A 158 -8.53 -15.60 -14.59
C ALA A 158 -7.92 -16.57 -15.62
N GLU A 159 -7.14 -16.07 -16.58
CA GLU A 159 -6.47 -16.86 -17.63
C GLU A 159 -4.96 -17.05 -17.37
N CYS A 160 -4.47 -16.40 -16.31
CA CYS A 160 -3.06 -16.10 -16.11
C CYS A 160 -2.53 -16.70 -14.81
N GLY A 161 -3.39 -16.98 -13.84
CA GLY A 161 -3.03 -17.46 -12.51
C GLY A 161 -1.99 -16.59 -11.81
N VAL A 162 -1.62 -16.97 -10.59
CA VAL A 162 -0.53 -16.37 -9.80
C VAL A 162 0.12 -17.50 -9.04
N ILE A 163 1.46 -17.53 -9.00
CA ILE A 163 2.15 -18.49 -8.16
C ILE A 163 2.20 -17.94 -6.74
N VAL A 164 1.60 -18.66 -5.79
CA VAL A 164 1.59 -18.29 -4.37
C VAL A 164 2.05 -19.48 -3.53
N SER A 165 2.34 -19.24 -2.25
CA SER A 165 2.58 -20.31 -1.29
C SER A 165 1.25 -21.02 -0.99
N SER A 166 1.26 -22.35 -0.94
CA SER A 166 0.14 -23.19 -0.49
C SER A 166 -0.21 -22.98 0.99
N CYS A 167 0.72 -22.39 1.74
CA CYS A 167 0.56 -21.97 3.12
C CYS A 167 0.50 -20.45 3.23
N ILE A 168 -0.17 -19.95 4.26
CA ILE A 168 -0.03 -18.56 4.70
C ILE A 168 1.46 -18.29 4.92
N ALA A 169 2.02 -17.35 4.16
CA ALA A 169 3.40 -16.90 4.28
C ALA A 169 3.48 -15.65 5.18
N THR A 170 2.40 -14.89 5.24
CA THR A 170 2.27 -13.63 5.98
C THR A 170 1.20 -13.76 7.07
N PRO A 171 1.54 -13.61 8.35
CA PRO A 171 0.54 -13.47 9.39
C PRO A 171 -0.45 -12.34 9.10
N VAL A 172 -1.75 -12.66 9.22
CA VAL A 172 -2.83 -11.69 9.05
C VAL A 172 -3.37 -11.31 10.41
N PHE A 173 -3.43 -10.01 10.70
CA PHE A 173 -4.04 -9.48 11.89
C PHE A 173 -5.56 -9.36 11.71
N ASN A 174 -6.31 -10.05 12.57
CA ASN A 174 -7.77 -9.93 12.65
C ASN A 174 -8.13 -8.81 13.63
N ILE A 175 -8.76 -7.77 13.09
CA ILE A 175 -9.14 -6.57 13.85
C ILE A 175 -10.29 -6.80 14.84
N GLU A 176 -11.18 -7.75 14.56
CA GLU A 176 -12.35 -8.03 15.39
C GLU A 176 -11.96 -8.80 16.65
N THR A 177 -11.05 -9.77 16.50
CA THR A 177 -10.60 -10.61 17.62
C THR A 177 -9.31 -10.12 18.26
N ALA A 178 -8.63 -9.14 17.65
CA ALA A 178 -7.30 -8.66 18.04
C ALA A 178 -6.26 -9.81 18.13
N THR A 179 -6.30 -10.72 17.16
CA THR A 179 -5.40 -11.89 17.10
C THR A 179 -4.78 -12.04 15.73
N PHE A 180 -3.66 -12.76 15.64
CA PHE A 180 -3.10 -13.14 14.34
C PHE A 180 -3.54 -14.52 13.91
N GLN A 181 -3.89 -14.62 12.64
CA GLN A 181 -3.84 -15.85 11.88
C GLN A 181 -2.39 -16.06 11.43
N LYS A 182 -1.66 -16.91 12.15
CA LYS A 182 -0.26 -17.25 11.85
C LYS A 182 -0.18 -18.47 10.92
N PRO A 183 0.92 -18.64 10.16
CA PRO A 183 1.19 -19.87 9.42
C PRO A 183 1.08 -21.10 10.34
N SER A 184 0.35 -22.12 9.91
CA SER A 184 0.28 -23.37 10.67
C SER A 184 1.65 -24.06 10.71
N SER A 185 2.07 -24.50 11.90
CA SER A 185 3.34 -25.22 12.09
C SER A 185 3.39 -26.58 11.37
N SER A 186 2.24 -27.12 10.98
CA SER A 186 2.12 -28.36 10.20
C SER A 186 2.11 -28.13 8.70
N CYS A 187 1.99 -26.88 8.25
CA CYS A 187 1.90 -26.55 6.83
C CYS A 187 3.29 -26.61 6.17
N LYS A 188 3.42 -27.39 5.09
CA LYS A 188 4.65 -27.46 4.31
C LYS A 188 4.49 -26.54 3.10
N PRO A 189 5.20 -25.39 3.04
CA PRO A 189 5.02 -24.45 1.96
C PRO A 189 5.48 -25.05 0.63
N SER A 190 4.61 -24.97 -0.38
CA SER A 190 4.88 -25.29 -1.78
C SER A 190 4.40 -24.15 -2.65
N ASN A 191 5.13 -23.85 -3.73
CA ASN A 191 4.67 -22.87 -4.71
C ASN A 191 3.64 -23.51 -5.63
N GLU A 192 2.45 -22.92 -5.70
CA GLU A 192 1.32 -23.43 -6.47
C GLU A 192 0.76 -22.36 -7.39
N LEU A 193 0.41 -22.75 -8.61
CA LEU A 193 -0.31 -21.88 -9.54
C LEU A 193 -1.78 -21.85 -9.14
N VAL A 194 -2.26 -20.67 -8.74
CA VAL A 194 -3.63 -20.45 -8.29
C VAL A 194 -4.33 -19.48 -9.23
N PHE A 195 -5.61 -19.68 -9.50
CA PHE A 195 -6.44 -18.76 -10.28
C PHE A 195 -7.32 -17.92 -9.35
N PRO A 196 -6.98 -16.64 -9.10
CA PRO A 196 -7.68 -15.79 -8.15
C PRO A 196 -9.21 -15.80 -8.24
N SER A 197 -9.75 -15.83 -9.45
CA SER A 197 -11.20 -15.79 -9.71
C SER A 197 -11.98 -16.96 -9.09
N VAL A 198 -11.31 -18.06 -8.79
CA VAL A 198 -11.91 -19.29 -8.24
C VAL A 198 -11.15 -19.84 -7.03
N ALA A 199 -10.09 -19.16 -6.59
CA ALA A 199 -9.27 -19.55 -5.46
C ALA A 199 -10.00 -19.34 -4.13
N PHE A 200 -9.60 -20.13 -3.12
CA PHE A 200 -10.11 -20.04 -1.75
C PHE A 200 -11.65 -20.04 -1.64
N PRO A 201 -12.34 -21.01 -2.26
CA PRO A 201 -13.80 -21.10 -2.19
C PRO A 201 -14.23 -21.25 -0.72
N GLY A 202 -14.97 -20.27 -0.20
CA GLY A 202 -15.44 -20.25 1.20
C GLY A 202 -14.62 -19.38 2.15
N ALA A 203 -13.50 -18.78 1.71
CA ALA A 203 -12.84 -17.74 2.47
C ALA A 203 -13.76 -16.52 2.61
N SER A 204 -13.79 -15.92 3.80
CA SER A 204 -14.52 -14.66 4.04
C SER A 204 -13.90 -13.49 3.26
N ASP A 205 -12.58 -13.54 3.06
CA ASP A 205 -11.81 -12.53 2.31
C ASP A 205 -10.77 -13.22 1.40
N PRO A 206 -11.16 -13.65 0.18
CA PRO A 206 -10.24 -14.32 -0.74
C PRO A 206 -9.04 -13.46 -1.18
N ALA A 207 -9.21 -12.14 -1.24
CA ALA A 207 -8.14 -11.21 -1.63
C ALA A 207 -7.05 -11.12 -0.55
N LEU A 208 -7.45 -11.12 0.72
CA LEU A 208 -6.55 -11.16 1.87
C LEU A 208 -5.87 -12.51 1.99
N GLU A 209 -6.58 -13.62 1.81
CA GLU A 209 -5.98 -14.97 1.78
C GLU A 209 -4.91 -15.08 0.69
N MET A 210 -5.19 -14.56 -0.49
CA MET A 210 -4.22 -14.49 -1.57
C MET A 210 -3.02 -13.61 -1.22
N LEU A 211 -3.25 -12.39 -0.71
CA LEU A 211 -2.15 -11.50 -0.31
C LEU A 211 -1.29 -12.14 0.78
N ALA A 212 -1.90 -12.82 1.75
CA ALA A 212 -1.22 -13.50 2.83
C ALA A 212 -0.38 -14.70 2.36
N SER A 213 -0.74 -15.28 1.22
CA SER A 213 -0.02 -16.38 0.57
C SER A 213 1.16 -15.90 -0.31
N VAL A 214 1.33 -14.58 -0.49
CA VAL A 214 2.49 -14.00 -1.17
C VAL A 214 3.65 -13.90 -0.18
N THR A 215 4.76 -14.56 -0.49
CA THR A 215 6.00 -14.49 0.31
C THR A 215 6.70 -13.14 0.10
N GLN A 216 7.01 -12.42 1.18
CA GLN A 216 7.87 -11.23 1.14
C GLN A 216 9.34 -11.60 1.39
N SER A 217 10.25 -10.71 0.99
CA SER A 217 11.69 -10.83 1.27
C SER A 217 12.07 -10.46 2.71
N MET A 218 11.21 -9.74 3.43
CA MET A 218 11.44 -9.41 4.84
C MET A 218 10.86 -10.49 5.76
N PRO A 219 11.60 -10.93 6.81
CA PRO A 219 11.04 -11.78 7.86
C PRO A 219 10.05 -11.01 8.75
N ASP A 220 9.20 -11.76 9.46
CA ASP A 220 8.31 -11.25 10.52
C ASP A 220 7.40 -10.08 10.13
N PHE A 221 7.02 -10.01 8.85
CA PHE A 221 6.08 -9.03 8.34
C PHE A 221 4.63 -9.50 8.59
N GLN A 222 3.79 -8.61 9.12
CA GLN A 222 2.39 -8.88 9.41
C GLN A 222 1.54 -7.84 8.68
N ILE A 223 0.31 -8.20 8.30
CA ILE A 223 -0.58 -7.28 7.60
C ILE A 223 -1.95 -7.18 8.28
N VAL A 224 -2.50 -5.98 8.25
CA VAL A 224 -3.91 -5.71 8.50
C VAL A 224 -4.47 -4.94 7.31
N VAL A 225 -5.69 -5.29 6.89
CA VAL A 225 -6.41 -4.51 5.88
C VAL A 225 -7.30 -3.51 6.61
N VAL A 226 -7.10 -2.22 6.34
CA VAL A 226 -7.90 -1.14 6.93
C VAL A 226 -8.90 -0.60 5.92
N ASN A 227 -10.11 -0.30 6.37
CA ASN A 227 -11.14 0.30 5.53
C ASN A 227 -10.87 1.80 5.31
N ASP A 228 -10.04 2.11 4.33
CA ASP A 228 -9.67 3.49 3.96
C ASP A 228 -10.79 4.26 3.24
N SER A 229 -11.96 3.64 3.06
CA SER A 229 -13.18 4.29 2.57
C SER A 229 -14.16 4.68 3.70
N ASP A 230 -13.88 4.30 4.94
CA ASP A 230 -14.69 4.73 6.09
C ASP A 230 -14.60 6.27 6.22
N PRO A 231 -15.72 7.00 6.25
CA PRO A 231 -15.71 8.46 6.41
C PRO A 231 -14.99 8.93 7.68
N ASN A 232 -14.89 8.08 8.69
CA ASN A 232 -14.22 8.41 9.93
C ASN A 232 -12.71 8.18 9.82
N TYR A 233 -12.21 7.34 8.88
CA TYR A 233 -10.79 7.01 8.79
C TYR A 233 -9.89 8.24 8.51
N ASN A 234 -9.04 8.61 9.47
CA ASN A 234 -8.14 9.74 9.34
C ASN A 234 -6.76 9.35 8.76
N TYR A 235 -6.63 9.39 7.44
CA TYR A 235 -5.37 9.06 6.76
C TYR A 235 -4.17 9.92 7.18
N SER A 236 -4.39 11.19 7.54
CA SER A 236 -3.29 12.08 7.96
C SER A 236 -2.66 11.66 9.29
N LYS A 237 -3.41 10.93 10.13
CA LYS A 237 -2.92 10.39 11.40
C LYS A 237 -2.42 8.96 11.27
N THR A 238 -3.16 8.17 10.50
CA THR A 238 -2.91 6.74 10.34
C THR A 238 -2.89 6.40 8.86
N PRO A 239 -1.78 6.66 8.15
CA PRO A 239 -1.73 6.35 6.75
C PRO A 239 -1.65 4.82 6.55
N CYS A 240 -2.18 4.36 5.42
CA CYS A 240 -2.08 2.97 4.98
C CYS A 240 -1.42 2.92 3.61
N PHE A 241 -0.76 1.80 3.32
CA PHE A 241 -0.11 1.59 2.05
C PHE A 241 -1.11 1.40 0.90
N GLY A 242 -0.79 1.97 -0.25
CA GLY A 242 -1.55 1.78 -1.49
C GLY A 242 -2.80 2.65 -1.61
N ARG A 243 -2.84 3.80 -0.91
CA ARG A 243 -3.94 4.75 -1.04
C ARG A 243 -4.10 5.20 -2.49
N ASN A 244 -5.29 5.00 -3.04
CA ASN A 244 -5.61 5.49 -4.37
C ASN A 244 -5.90 7.01 -4.31
N GLU A 245 -4.90 7.86 -4.58
CA GLU A 245 -4.97 9.33 -4.40
C GLU A 245 -5.93 10.08 -5.35
N ALA A 246 -6.59 9.39 -6.30
CA ALA A 246 -7.52 10.00 -7.25
C ALA A 246 -8.69 10.79 -6.60
N THR A 247 -8.96 10.60 -5.31
CA THR A 247 -9.96 11.38 -4.55
C THR A 247 -9.46 12.73 -4.02
N GLY A 248 -8.15 12.94 -3.87
CA GLY A 248 -7.58 14.20 -3.39
C GLY A 248 -7.63 15.30 -4.46
N VAL A 249 -7.30 14.92 -5.70
CA VAL A 249 -7.22 15.85 -6.84
C VAL A 249 -8.59 16.39 -7.25
N LEU A 250 -9.65 15.58 -7.16
CA LEU A 250 -11.02 16.02 -7.50
C LEU A 250 -11.60 16.98 -6.45
N LYS A 251 -11.35 16.74 -5.14
CA LYS A 251 -11.76 17.66 -4.07
C LYS A 251 -10.96 18.96 -4.10
N GLN A 252 -9.65 18.89 -4.35
CA GLN A 252 -8.84 20.09 -4.54
C GLN A 252 -9.26 20.84 -5.81
N GLY A 253 -9.46 20.17 -6.95
CA GLY A 253 -9.86 20.79 -8.21
C GLY A 253 -11.18 21.58 -8.12
N ILE A 254 -12.17 21.05 -7.40
CA ILE A 254 -13.45 21.73 -7.15
C ILE A 254 -13.27 22.96 -6.24
N LEU A 255 -12.42 22.85 -5.21
CA LEU A 255 -12.06 23.97 -4.33
C LEU A 255 -11.30 25.08 -5.08
N TRP A 256 -10.37 24.70 -5.95
CA TRP A 256 -9.61 25.63 -6.80
C TRP A 256 -10.51 26.37 -7.79
N LEU A 257 -11.45 25.67 -8.43
CA LEU A 257 -12.45 26.29 -9.31
C LEU A 257 -13.38 27.25 -8.55
N GLY A 258 -13.80 26.89 -7.33
CA GLY A 258 -14.59 27.76 -6.47
C GLY A 258 -13.85 29.02 -6.02
N CYS A 259 -12.56 28.90 -5.65
CA CYS A 259 -11.71 30.03 -5.30
C CYS A 259 -11.43 30.96 -6.50
N LEU A 260 -11.16 30.40 -7.68
CA LEU A 260 -10.97 31.16 -8.92
C LEU A 260 -12.23 31.92 -9.34
N ALA A 261 -13.40 31.29 -9.25
CA ALA A 261 -14.67 31.94 -9.55
C ALA A 261 -14.96 33.11 -8.58
N SER A 262 -14.66 32.94 -7.29
CA SER A 262 -14.84 33.98 -6.27
C SER A 262 -13.89 35.16 -6.44
N LEU A 263 -12.65 34.91 -6.87
CA LEU A 263 -11.67 35.95 -7.20
C LEU A 263 -12.07 36.75 -8.45
N LEU A 264 -12.61 36.09 -9.48
CA LEU A 264 -13.08 36.75 -10.71
C LEU A 264 -14.35 37.60 -10.46
N LEU A 265 -15.26 37.14 -9.60
CA LEU A 265 -16.46 37.90 -9.21
C LEU A 265 -16.16 39.10 -8.30
N GLY A 266 -15.06 39.07 -7.53
CA GLY A 266 -14.63 40.21 -6.72
C GLY A 266 -13.80 41.27 -7.47
N LEU A 267 -13.44 41.01 -8.73
CA LEU A 267 -12.68 41.92 -9.61
C LEU A 267 -13.54 42.63 -10.66
N LEU A 268 -14.82 42.26 -10.78
CA LEU A 268 -15.86 42.94 -11.58
C LEU A 268 -16.66 43.90 -10.69
#